data_AF-A0A8R1XXR4-F1
#
_entry.id   AF-A0A8R1XXR4-F1
#
_cell.length_a   1.000
_cell.length_b   1.000
_cell.length_c   1.000
_cell.angle_alpha   90.00
_cell.angle_beta   90.00
_cell.angle_gamma   90.00
#
_symmetry.space_group_name_H-M   'P 1'
#
loop_
_entity.id
_entity.type
_entity.pdbx_description
1 polymer ?
#
loop_
_entity_poly.entity_id
_entity_poly.type
_entity_poly.pdbx_seq_one_letter_code
_entity_poly.pdbx_strand_id
1 'polypeptide(L)'
;MARSRPEHTEYRVKCNKYMGGMTVLLMVDSADQKSFAEIELALAAFGKRAGEGKLQVSEMEGATFTISSGGIYGSIFSSPIINPPHSGVLGMHSIQNRPVAVGNSIEIRSRRLHALSPFYDLLLRRT
;
A
#
# COMPACT_ATOMS: atom_id res chain seq x y z
N MET A 1 -26.66 21.86 -1.30
CA MET A 1 -26.67 20.60 -0.52
C MET A 1 -25.34 19.88 -0.75
N ALA A 2 -24.40 20.00 0.19
CA ALA A 2 -23.22 19.14 0.18
C ALA A 2 -23.71 17.71 0.46
N ARG A 3 -23.65 16.83 -0.53
CA ARG A 3 -23.87 15.39 -0.29
C ARG A 3 -22.84 14.96 0.73
N SER A 4 -23.28 14.51 1.90
CA SER A 4 -22.41 13.83 2.85
C SER A 4 -21.73 12.68 2.10
N ARG A 5 -20.42 12.79 1.85
CA ARG A 5 -19.65 11.63 1.40
C ARG A 5 -19.80 10.60 2.53
N PRO A 6 -20.21 9.35 2.24
CA PRO A 6 -20.20 8.32 3.26
C PRO A 6 -18.78 8.26 3.80
N GLU A 7 -18.63 8.50 5.09
CA GLU A 7 -17.37 8.32 5.77
C GLU A 7 -17.00 6.86 5.54
N HIS A 8 -15.97 6.58 4.74
CA HIS A 8 -15.49 5.23 4.53
C HIS A 8 -14.94 4.74 5.86
N THR A 9 -15.80 4.15 6.70
CA THR A 9 -15.45 3.53 7.97
C THR A 9 -14.67 2.24 7.76
N GLU A 10 -14.61 1.75 6.52
CA GLU A 10 -13.96 0.51 6.15
C GLU A 10 -12.69 0.76 5.34
N TYR A 11 -11.53 0.43 5.93
CA TYR A 11 -10.24 0.59 5.29
C TYR A 11 -9.93 -0.61 4.40
N ARG A 12 -10.24 -0.51 3.11
CA ARG A 12 -9.81 -1.45 2.09
C ARG A 12 -8.42 -1.12 1.56
N VAL A 13 -7.43 -1.96 1.88
CA VAL A 13 -6.06 -1.76 1.44
C VAL A 13 -5.75 -2.68 0.28
N LYS A 14 -5.37 -2.08 -0.86
CA LYS A 14 -4.81 -2.80 -2.00
C LYS A 14 -3.30 -2.93 -1.84
N CYS A 15 -2.77 -4.13 -1.91
CA CYS A 15 -1.34 -4.41 -1.82
C CYS A 15 -0.83 -4.96 -3.16
N ASN A 16 0.24 -4.37 -3.68
CA ASN A 16 0.94 -4.90 -4.85
C ASN A 16 2.12 -5.75 -4.37
N LYS A 17 2.02 -7.07 -4.57
CA LYS A 17 3.06 -8.04 -4.23
C LYS A 17 3.65 -8.61 -5.51
N TYR A 18 4.97 -8.66 -5.60
CA TYR A 18 5.63 -9.31 -6.73
C TYR A 18 5.86 -10.79 -6.43
N MET A 19 5.37 -11.66 -7.32
CA MET A 19 5.55 -13.11 -7.24
C MET A 19 5.85 -13.64 -8.64
N GLY A 20 6.97 -14.36 -8.79
CA GLY A 20 7.33 -14.99 -10.08
C GLY A 20 7.54 -14.02 -11.24
N GLY A 21 7.92 -12.76 -10.97
CA GLY A 21 8.10 -11.72 -12.00
C GLY A 21 6.84 -10.93 -12.37
N MET A 22 5.67 -11.29 -11.81
CA MET A 22 4.41 -10.56 -12.03
C MET A 22 3.98 -9.77 -10.79
N THR A 23 3.35 -8.61 -11.03
CA THR A 23 2.62 -7.87 -10.00
C THR A 23 1.30 -8.56 -9.72
N VAL A 24 1.15 -9.05 -8.50
CA VAL A 24 -0.10 -9.61 -7.97
C VAL A 24 -0.79 -8.54 -7.12
N LEU A 25 -2.06 -8.29 -7.44
CA LEU A 25 -2.93 -7.43 -6.64
C LEU A 25 -3.54 -8.27 -5.52
N LEU A 26 -3.40 -7.79 -4.29
CA LEU A 26 -4.01 -8.39 -3.10
C LEU A 26 -4.94 -7.35 -2.45
N MET A 27 -6.08 -7.77 -1.93
CA MET A 27 -6.98 -6.87 -1.21
C MET A 27 -7.17 -7.34 0.23
N VAL A 28 -7.13 -6.38 1.15
CA VAL A 28 -7.46 -6.58 2.57
C VAL A 28 -8.64 -5.67 2.89
N ASP A 29 -9.78 -6.28 3.19
CA ASP A 29 -10.96 -5.56 3.65
C ASP A 29 -10.84 -5.17 5.12
N SER A 30 -11.53 -4.12 5.56
CA SER A 30 -11.62 -3.68 6.98
C SER A 30 -10.30 -3.88 7.73
N ALA A 31 -9.20 -3.38 7.16
CA ALA A 31 -7.84 -3.64 7.62
C ALA A 31 -7.57 -3.06 9.02
N ASP A 32 -8.34 -2.04 9.40
CA ASP A 32 -8.36 -1.42 10.72
C ASP A 32 -8.91 -2.33 11.83
N GLN A 33 -9.69 -3.35 11.46
CA GLN A 33 -10.33 -4.29 12.39
C GLN A 33 -9.60 -5.63 12.49
N LYS A 34 -8.46 -5.78 11.82
CA LYS A 34 -7.70 -7.03 11.77
C LYS A 34 -6.37 -6.89 12.48
N SER A 35 -5.99 -7.93 13.23
CA SER A 35 -4.64 -8.12 13.73
C SER A 35 -3.66 -8.37 12.58
N PHE A 36 -2.37 -8.19 12.85
CA PHE A 36 -1.32 -8.50 11.86
C PHE A 36 -1.38 -9.93 11.35
N ALA A 37 -1.69 -10.91 12.21
CA ALA A 37 -1.83 -12.31 11.83
C ALA A 37 -3.02 -12.53 10.89
N GLU A 38 -4.16 -11.88 11.14
CA GLU A 38 -5.34 -11.98 10.27
C GLU A 38 -5.09 -11.32 8.92
N ILE A 39 -4.38 -10.19 8.88
CA ILE A 39 -3.95 -9.55 7.64
C ILE A 39 -3.04 -10.49 6.85
N GLU A 40 -2.06 -11.13 7.50
CA GLU A 40 -1.14 -12.05 6.83
C GLU A 40 -1.87 -13.28 6.26
N LEU A 41 -2.79 -13.87 7.04
CA LEU A 41 -3.63 -14.98 6.58
C LEU A 41 -4.51 -14.57 5.39
N ALA A 42 -5.14 -13.39 5.45
CA ALA A 42 -5.95 -12.85 4.36
C ALA A 42 -5.11 -12.66 3.08
N LEU A 43 -3.92 -12.05 3.20
CA LEU A 43 -3.00 -11.85 2.07
C LEU A 43 -2.50 -13.18 1.49
N ALA A 44 -2.18 -14.17 2.33
CA ALA A 44 -1.75 -15.48 1.88
C ALA A 44 -2.85 -16.22 1.11
N ALA A 45 -4.08 -16.22 1.65
CA ALA A 45 -5.25 -16.82 0.99
C ALA A 45 -5.57 -16.11 -0.33
N PHE A 46 -5.55 -14.77 -0.34
CA PHE A 46 -5.79 -13.98 -1.55
C PHE A 46 -4.70 -14.22 -2.60
N GLY A 47 -3.42 -14.25 -2.21
CA GLY A 47 -2.30 -14.49 -3.11
C GLY A 47 -2.31 -15.88 -3.73
N LYS A 48 -2.72 -16.90 -2.96
CA LYS A 48 -2.93 -18.26 -3.50
C LYS A 48 -4.02 -18.25 -4.58
N ARG A 49 -5.18 -17.67 -4.31
CA ARG A 49 -6.28 -17.58 -5.29
C ARG A 49 -5.90 -16.74 -6.52
N ALA A 50 -5.08 -15.71 -6.33
CA ALA A 50 -4.55 -14.90 -7.43
C ALA A 50 -3.66 -15.72 -8.36
N GLY A 51 -2.73 -16.50 -7.79
CA GLY A 51 -1.85 -17.39 -8.56
C GLY A 51 -2.61 -18.51 -9.28
N GLU A 52 -3.73 -18.95 -8.73
CA GLU A 52 -4.63 -19.94 -9.36
C GLU A 52 -5.60 -19.32 -10.39
N GLY A 53 -5.60 -18.00 -10.58
CA GLY A 53 -6.53 -17.31 -11.50
C GLY A 53 -8.00 -17.33 -11.04
N LYS A 54 -8.26 -17.54 -9.75
CA LYS A 54 -9.61 -17.70 -9.18
C LYS A 54 -10.20 -16.42 -8.59
N LEU A 55 -9.54 -15.28 -8.76
CA LEU A 55 -10.03 -14.00 -8.26
C LEU A 55 -11.13 -13.44 -9.16
N GLN A 56 -12.20 -12.96 -8.54
CA GLN A 56 -13.19 -12.17 -9.25
C GLN A 56 -12.78 -10.69 -9.31
N VAL A 57 -13.23 -9.98 -10.35
CA VAL A 57 -12.92 -8.54 -10.52
C VAL A 57 -13.45 -7.72 -9.35
N SER A 58 -14.65 -8.05 -8.84
CA SER A 58 -15.26 -7.40 -7.68
C SER A 58 -14.41 -7.49 -6.39
N GLU A 59 -13.56 -8.50 -6.27
CA GLU A 59 -12.63 -8.68 -5.14
C GLU A 59 -11.36 -7.82 -5.27
N MET A 60 -11.19 -7.08 -6.37
CA MET A 60 -10.04 -6.20 -6.58
C MET A 60 -10.42 -4.70 -6.58
N GLU A 61 -11.70 -4.41 -6.39
CA GLU A 61 -12.29 -3.07 -6.44
C GLU A 61 -12.59 -2.48 -5.06
N GLY A 62 -12.82 -1.16 -5.01
CA GLY A 62 -13.24 -0.46 -3.80
C GLY A 62 -12.15 -0.24 -2.76
N ALA A 63 -10.87 -0.32 -3.15
CA ALA A 63 -9.78 0.02 -2.26
C ALA A 63 -9.79 1.52 -1.92
N THR A 64 -9.54 1.85 -0.66
CA THR A 64 -9.45 3.23 -0.18
C THR A 64 -7.99 3.70 -0.10
N PHE A 65 -7.04 2.77 0.01
CA PHE A 65 -5.60 3.04 0.07
C PHE A 65 -4.82 1.96 -0.69
N THR A 66 -3.62 2.29 -1.18
CA THR A 66 -2.73 1.32 -1.84
C THR A 66 -1.35 1.27 -1.19
N ILE A 67 -0.82 0.07 -0.99
CA ILE A 67 0.57 -0.19 -0.62
C ILE A 67 1.27 -0.86 -1.81
N SER A 68 2.35 -0.26 -2.30
CA SER A 68 3.12 -0.78 -3.43
C SER A 68 4.56 -1.09 -2.99
N SER A 69 4.99 -2.35 -3.12
CA SER A 69 6.34 -2.79 -2.72
C SER A 69 7.31 -2.86 -3.91
N GLY A 70 7.72 -1.71 -4.44
CA GLY A 70 8.72 -1.63 -5.52
C GLY A 70 10.15 -2.01 -5.10
N GLY A 71 10.42 -2.04 -3.78
CA GLY A 71 11.75 -2.28 -3.23
C GLY A 71 12.41 -3.61 -3.58
N ILE A 72 11.64 -4.59 -4.04
CA ILE A 72 12.15 -5.90 -4.46
C ILE A 72 13.05 -5.77 -5.71
N TYR A 73 12.82 -4.74 -6.55
CA TYR A 73 13.64 -4.45 -7.73
C TYR A 73 14.85 -3.55 -7.44
N GLY A 74 15.13 -3.27 -6.16
CA GLY A 74 16.18 -2.33 -5.80
C GLY A 74 15.79 -0.86 -6.02
N SER A 75 14.51 -0.56 -6.29
CA SER A 75 14.05 0.83 -6.32
C SER A 75 14.32 1.47 -4.96
N ILE A 76 15.16 2.50 -4.98
CA ILE A 76 15.59 3.25 -3.79
C ILE A 76 14.59 4.37 -3.48
N PHE A 77 14.02 4.96 -4.52
CA PHE A 77 13.06 6.06 -4.46
C PHE A 77 12.21 6.06 -5.73
N SER A 78 10.91 6.31 -5.59
CA SER A 78 9.95 6.48 -6.69
C SER A 78 8.78 7.32 -6.20
N SER A 79 8.10 7.97 -7.14
CA SER A 79 6.85 8.69 -6.89
C SER A 79 5.69 7.77 -7.28
N PRO A 80 5.07 7.06 -6.32
CA PRO A 80 3.99 6.13 -6.63
C PRO A 80 2.76 6.89 -7.17
N ILE A 81 2.20 6.39 -8.26
CA ILE A 81 1.02 6.98 -8.91
C ILE A 81 -0.24 6.54 -8.15
N ILE A 82 -1.03 7.51 -7.69
CA ILE A 82 -2.34 7.25 -7.08
C ILE A 82 -3.31 6.85 -8.18
N ASN A 83 -4.11 5.82 -7.94
CA ASN A 83 -5.24 5.48 -8.79
C ASN A 83 -6.53 5.98 -8.13
N PRO A 84 -7.17 7.06 -8.61
CA PRO A 84 -8.46 7.51 -8.08
C PRO A 84 -9.48 6.36 -8.10
N PRO A 85 -10.35 6.21 -7.07
CA PRO A 85 -10.65 7.15 -5.98
C PRO A 85 -9.79 6.99 -4.72
N HIS A 86 -8.63 6.33 -4.79
CA HIS A 86 -7.84 6.05 -3.58
C HIS A 86 -7.35 7.34 -2.91
N SER A 87 -7.44 7.36 -1.58
CA SER A 87 -6.98 8.47 -0.73
C SER A 87 -5.46 8.66 -0.73
N GLY A 88 -4.70 7.65 -1.17
CA GLY A 88 -3.26 7.74 -1.29
C GLY A 88 -2.62 6.40 -1.65
N VAL A 89 -1.32 6.47 -1.92
CA VAL A 89 -0.47 5.29 -2.13
C VAL A 89 0.83 5.41 -1.35
N LEU A 90 1.20 4.32 -0.66
CA LEU A 90 2.47 4.14 0.04
C LEU A 90 3.41 3.26 -0.78
N GLY A 91 4.48 3.84 -1.29
CA GLY A 91 5.59 3.14 -1.94
C GLY A 91 6.62 2.66 -0.91
N MET A 92 6.80 1.35 -0.79
CA MET A 92 7.87 0.73 0.00
C MET A 92 9.07 0.39 -0.89
N HIS A 93 10.20 1.06 -0.65
CA HIS A 93 11.44 0.90 -1.40
C HIS A 93 12.38 -0.14 -0.75
N SER A 94 13.52 -0.39 -1.39
CA SER A 94 14.50 -1.38 -0.93
C SER A 94 15.02 -1.02 0.46
N ILE A 95 15.23 -2.04 1.30
CA ILE A 95 15.99 -1.87 2.55
C ILE A 95 17.47 -1.79 2.19
N GLN A 96 18.14 -0.72 2.62
CA GLN A 96 19.57 -0.52 2.41
C GLN A 96 20.26 -0.24 3.74
N ASN A 97 21.47 -0.75 3.89
CA ASN A 97 22.36 -0.38 4.97
C ASN A 97 22.83 1.05 4.75
N ARG A 98 22.48 1.95 5.68
CA ARG A 98 22.85 3.37 5.61
C ARG A 98 23.51 3.81 6.90
N PRO A 99 24.53 4.67 6.83
CA PRO A 99 25.08 5.31 8.02
C PRO A 99 24.03 6.22 8.66
N VAL A 100 23.88 6.12 9.98
CA VAL A 100 22.98 6.93 10.79
C VAL A 100 23.74 7.41 12.03
N ALA A 101 23.61 8.70 12.35
CA ALA A 101 24.11 9.23 13.61
C ALA A 101 23.27 8.69 14.79
N VAL A 102 23.94 8.12 15.78
CA VAL A 102 23.34 7.59 17.01
C VAL A 102 24.12 8.17 18.18
N GLY A 103 23.54 9.18 18.84
CA GLY A 103 24.30 9.98 19.81
C GLY A 103 25.50 10.64 19.13
N ASN A 104 26.71 10.31 19.60
CA ASN A 104 27.97 10.85 19.08
C ASN A 104 28.73 9.87 18.15
N SER A 105 28.12 8.77 17.71
CA SER A 105 28.72 7.80 16.80
C SER A 105 27.94 7.67 15.49
N ILE A 106 28.61 7.16 14.45
CA ILE A 106 27.97 6.74 13.20
C ILE A 106 27.85 5.21 13.24
N GLU A 107 26.62 4.72 13.11
CA GLU A 107 26.32 3.29 13.02
C GLU A 107 25.69 2.96 11.67
N ILE A 108 26.03 1.80 11.10
CA ILE A 108 25.33 1.28 9.92
C ILE A 108 24.04 0.62 10.38
N ARG A 109 22.90 1.09 9.86
CA ARG A 109 21.58 0.51 10.15
C ARG A 109 20.80 0.23 8.87
N SER A 110 20.06 -0.88 8.88
CA SER A 110 19.06 -1.18 7.85
C SER A 110 17.98 -0.11 7.85
N ARG A 111 17.80 0.57 6.71
CA ARG A 111 16.81 1.63 6.52
C ARG A 111 16.01 1.37 5.26
N ARG A 112 14.69 1.52 5.37
CA ARG A 112 13.77 1.56 4.24
C ARG A 112 13.36 3.01 3.99
N LEU A 113 13.39 3.44 2.74
CA LEU A 113 12.78 4.70 2.34
C LEU A 113 11.30 4.47 2.00
N HIS A 114 10.43 5.27 2.58
CA HIS A 114 9.00 5.24 2.30
C HIS A 114 8.63 6.50 1.50
N ALA A 115 7.92 6.35 0.39
CA ALA A 115 7.33 7.47 -0.34
C ALA A 115 5.82 7.41 -0.16
N LEU A 116 5.23 8.46 0.41
CA LEU A 116 3.80 8.59 0.56
C LEU A 116 3.29 9.63 -0.43
N SER A 117 2.38 9.22 -1.30
CA SER A 117 1.66 10.12 -2.20
C SER A 117 0.21 10.19 -1.73
N PRO A 118 -0.17 11.23 -0.96
CA PRO A 118 -1.54 11.46 -0.56
C PRO A 118 -2.35 12.07 -1.72
N PHE A 119 -3.63 11.69 -1.80
CA PHE A 119 -4.58 12.34 -2.69
C PHE A 119 -5.10 13.60 -2.00
N TYR A 120 -4.59 14.76 -2.41
CA TYR A 120 -5.18 16.04 -2.02
C TYR A 120 -6.22 16.41 -3.08
N ASP A 121 -7.49 16.27 -2.73
CA ASP A 121 -8.59 16.90 -3.47
C ASP A 121 -8.50 18.43 -3.25
N LEU A 122 -7.62 19.08 -4.03
CA LEU A 122 -7.38 20.52 -3.98
C LEU A 122 -8.46 21.32 -4.74
N LEU A 123 -9.57 20.69 -5.12
CA LEU A 123 -10.62 21.25 -5.99
C LEU A 123 -12.02 21.37 -5.38
N LEU A 124 -12.24 21.12 -4.07
CA LEU A 124 -13.57 21.26 -3.44
C LEU A 124 -13.65 22.22 -2.23
N ARG A 125 -12.79 23.24 -2.15
CA ARG A 125 -12.97 24.39 -1.23
C ARG A 125 -13.04 25.76 -1.94
N ARG A 126 -13.43 25.77 -3.22
CA ARG A 126 -13.72 27.01 -3.98
C ARG A 126 -15.06 26.87 -4.73
N THR A 127 -16.15 26.83 -3.99
CA THR A 127 -17.50 27.30 -4.39
C THR A 127 -18.27 27.64 -3.14
#